data_AF-A0AAD5W0F8-F1
#
_entry.id   AF-A0AAD5W0F8-F1
#
_cell.length_a   1.000
_cell.length_b   1.000
_cell.length_c   1.000
_cell.angle_alpha   90.00
_cell.angle_beta   90.00
_cell.angle_gamma   90.00
#
_symmetry.space_group_name_H-M   'P 1'
#
loop_
_entity.id
_entity.type
_entity.pdbx_description
1 polymer ?
#
loop_
_entity_poly.entity_id
_entity_poly.type
_entity_poly.pdbx_seq_one_letter_code
_entity_poly.pdbx_strand_id
1 'polypeptide(L)'
;MSELSTASSFRAQASEILSLLSNGQSLSHTQLEFTSTPLYIHLSSELALTTGSALGCKPPTPEQCLSAFQTANKVGLTAGARAWTKHAHRSQEYHPSTVSKKDKGEAGWWGRASGPRDYLNEGAYQLYCKIMKEASWKNVHMLPHDILAYEIRVPEGYGMRWSQDRGPPKEGEVAMTGAPEGQDDVPERPWIFRGFVEPMIENGHEIGWRHALRAPTIGVEPSSDEQQ
;
A
#
# COMPACT_ATOMS: atom_id res chain seq x y z
N MET A 1 10.05 6.40 3.51
CA MET A 1 10.49 7.21 2.35
C MET A 1 10.24 8.66 2.71
N SER A 2 11.25 9.52 2.61
CA SER A 2 11.08 10.96 2.86
C SER A 2 10.52 11.66 1.62
N GLU A 3 9.60 12.59 1.82
CA GLU A 3 9.18 13.51 0.75
C GLU A 3 10.33 14.45 0.36
N LEU A 4 10.26 14.99 -0.85
CA LEU A 4 11.16 16.04 -1.30
C LEU A 4 10.95 17.30 -0.45
N SER A 5 12.01 18.06 -0.19
CA SER A 5 11.93 19.29 0.62
C SER A 5 10.97 20.34 0.03
N THR A 6 10.74 20.30 -1.28
CA THR A 6 9.83 21.19 -2.00
C THR A 6 8.36 20.72 -1.99
N ALA A 7 8.08 19.50 -1.53
CA ALA A 7 6.75 18.89 -1.62
C ALA A 7 5.67 19.71 -0.92
N SER A 8 5.96 20.22 0.29
CA SER A 8 5.02 21.03 1.06
C SER A 8 4.62 22.31 0.35
N SER A 9 5.58 22.98 -0.33
CA SER A 9 5.31 24.22 -1.07
C SER A 9 4.43 23.95 -2.30
N PHE A 10 4.74 22.91 -3.08
CA PHE A 10 3.90 22.56 -4.23
C PHE A 10 2.52 22.06 -3.81
N ARG A 11 2.39 21.36 -2.69
CA ARG A 11 1.09 20.94 -2.16
C ARG A 11 0.25 22.14 -1.76
N ALA A 12 0.85 23.15 -1.10
CA ALA A 12 0.15 24.39 -0.77
C ALA A 12 -0.38 25.09 -2.04
N GLN A 13 0.43 25.17 -3.10
CA GLN A 13 0.00 25.73 -4.39
C GLN A 13 -1.15 24.93 -5.03
N ALA A 14 -1.07 23.60 -5.03
CA ALA A 14 -2.13 22.75 -5.57
C ALA A 14 -3.44 22.90 -4.77
N SER A 15 -3.35 22.94 -3.43
CA SER A 15 -4.50 23.13 -2.54
C SER A 15 -5.16 24.49 -2.70
N GLU A 16 -4.37 25.55 -2.90
CA GLU A 16 -4.89 26.89 -3.19
C GLU A 16 -5.72 26.87 -4.48
N ILE A 17 -5.19 26.28 -5.55
CA ILE A 17 -5.91 26.17 -6.82
C ILE A 17 -7.19 25.35 -6.68
N LEU A 18 -7.15 24.20 -5.98
CA LEU A 18 -8.36 23.41 -5.74
C LEU A 18 -9.42 24.20 -4.96
N SER A 19 -9.01 25.00 -3.98
CA SER A 19 -9.90 25.89 -3.24
C SER A 19 -10.54 26.94 -4.16
N LEU A 20 -9.75 27.64 -4.97
CA LEU A 20 -10.25 28.63 -5.93
C LEU A 20 -11.27 28.01 -6.90
N LEU A 21 -10.96 26.83 -7.45
CA LEU A 21 -11.86 26.10 -8.34
C LEU A 21 -13.16 25.71 -7.63
N SER A 22 -13.09 25.21 -6.40
CA SER A 22 -14.29 24.83 -5.62
C SER A 22 -15.20 26.01 -5.30
N ASN A 23 -14.63 27.22 -5.20
CA ASN A 23 -15.35 28.47 -4.98
C ASN A 23 -15.78 29.17 -6.28
N GLY A 24 -15.54 28.56 -7.44
CA GLY A 24 -15.91 29.13 -8.75
C GLY A 24 -15.10 30.37 -9.14
N GLN A 25 -13.91 30.58 -8.55
CA GLN A 25 -13.05 31.72 -8.87
C GLN A 25 -12.21 31.44 -10.12
N SER A 26 -11.92 32.51 -10.88
CA SER A 26 -11.04 32.40 -12.05
C SER A 26 -9.59 32.19 -11.62
N LEU A 27 -8.90 31.28 -12.29
CA LEU A 27 -7.47 31.08 -12.13
C LEU A 27 -6.67 32.11 -12.94
N SER A 28 -5.49 32.48 -12.45
CA SER A 28 -4.51 33.22 -13.23
C SER A 28 -3.94 32.35 -14.36
N HIS A 29 -3.28 32.98 -15.34
CA HIS A 29 -2.61 32.26 -16.41
C HIS A 29 -1.57 31.25 -15.89
N THR A 30 -0.74 31.66 -14.92
CA THR A 30 0.28 30.79 -14.31
C THR A 30 -0.33 29.63 -13.52
N GLN A 31 -1.49 29.83 -12.88
CA GLN A 31 -2.23 28.75 -12.21
C GLN A 31 -2.79 27.76 -13.23
N LEU A 32 -3.35 28.23 -14.34
CA LEU A 32 -3.84 27.36 -15.43
C LEU A 32 -2.70 26.53 -16.04
N GLU A 33 -1.55 27.14 -16.32
CA GLU A 33 -0.36 26.42 -16.78
C GLU A 33 0.04 25.35 -15.77
N PHE A 34 0.07 25.68 -14.48
CA PHE A 34 0.40 24.72 -13.43
C PHE A 34 -0.60 23.55 -13.38
N THR A 35 -1.91 23.80 -13.55
CA THR A 35 -2.92 22.73 -13.55
C THR A 35 -2.73 21.70 -14.66
N SER A 36 -2.06 22.09 -15.74
CA SER A 36 -1.75 21.20 -16.86
C SER A 36 -0.47 20.38 -16.62
N THR A 37 0.24 20.61 -15.51
CA THR A 37 1.50 19.91 -15.23
C THR A 37 1.27 18.51 -14.66
N PRO A 38 2.15 17.53 -14.97
CA PRO A 38 2.17 16.23 -14.31
C PRO A 38 2.28 16.31 -12.77
N LEU A 39 2.94 17.36 -12.27
CA LEU A 39 3.10 17.61 -10.84
C LEU A 39 1.78 17.99 -10.16
N TYR A 40 0.97 18.85 -10.80
CA TYR A 40 -0.35 19.19 -10.26
C TYR A 40 -1.28 17.98 -10.23
N ILE A 41 -1.29 17.14 -11.28
CA ILE A 41 -2.08 15.90 -11.31
C ILE A 41 -1.73 15.00 -10.11
N HIS A 42 -0.43 14.87 -9.82
CA HIS A 42 0.08 14.07 -8.71
C HIS A 42 -0.38 14.62 -7.34
N LEU A 43 -0.19 15.91 -7.13
CA LEU A 43 -0.45 16.57 -5.84
C LEU A 43 -1.94 16.79 -5.57
N SER A 44 -2.73 17.08 -6.60
CA SER A 44 -4.20 17.19 -6.48
C SER A 44 -4.86 15.84 -6.16
N SER A 45 -4.18 14.73 -6.46
CA SER A 45 -4.55 13.39 -6.00
C SER A 45 -4.04 13.07 -4.57
N GLU A 46 -3.51 14.07 -3.87
CA GLU A 46 -2.92 14.01 -2.54
C GLU A 46 -1.80 12.96 -2.41
N LEU A 47 -1.09 12.66 -3.50
CA LEU A 47 0.04 11.74 -3.45
C LEU A 47 1.25 12.42 -2.83
N ALA A 48 2.06 11.64 -2.10
CA ALA A 48 3.35 12.07 -1.58
C ALA A 48 4.33 12.31 -2.73
N LEU A 49 5.14 13.35 -2.62
CA LEU A 49 6.14 13.65 -3.65
C LEU A 49 7.51 13.15 -3.17
N THR A 50 7.93 12.00 -3.66
CA THR A 50 9.24 11.39 -3.38
C THR A 50 10.09 11.27 -4.65
N THR A 51 11.39 11.00 -4.48
CA THR A 51 12.22 10.54 -5.60
C THR A 51 11.61 9.27 -6.20
N GLY A 52 11.46 9.22 -7.53
CA GLY A 52 10.82 8.09 -8.25
C GLY A 52 9.29 8.16 -8.38
N SER A 53 8.64 9.21 -7.86
CA SER A 53 7.20 9.41 -8.06
C SER A 53 6.86 9.50 -9.55
N ALA A 54 5.79 8.82 -9.96
CA ALA A 54 5.36 8.77 -11.34
C ALA A 54 4.42 9.94 -11.65
N LEU A 55 4.99 11.13 -11.84
CA LEU A 55 4.22 12.34 -12.09
C LEU A 55 3.30 12.19 -13.32
N GLY A 56 2.09 12.75 -13.22
CA GLY A 56 1.08 12.67 -14.28
C GLY A 56 0.28 11.35 -14.30
N CYS A 57 0.70 10.33 -13.55
CA CYS A 57 -0.08 9.10 -13.41
C CYS A 57 -1.15 9.27 -12.33
N LYS A 58 -2.37 8.82 -12.63
CA LYS A 58 -3.47 8.80 -11.65
C LYS A 58 -3.38 7.54 -10.78
N PRO A 59 -3.67 7.63 -9.47
CA PRO A 59 -3.80 6.45 -8.63
C PRO A 59 -5.08 5.67 -8.99
N PRO A 60 -5.17 4.38 -8.61
CA PRO A 60 -6.44 3.67 -8.68
C PRO A 60 -7.51 4.35 -7.83
N THR A 61 -8.75 4.28 -8.29
CA THR A 61 -9.94 4.61 -7.48
C THR A 61 -10.11 3.64 -6.31
N PRO A 62 -10.83 4.03 -5.24
CA PRO A 62 -11.19 3.12 -4.15
C PRO A 62 -11.86 1.83 -4.65
N GLU A 63 -12.72 1.93 -5.66
CA GLU A 63 -13.45 0.81 -6.26
C GLU A 63 -12.48 -0.14 -7.00
N GLN A 64 -11.54 0.40 -7.76
CA GLN A 64 -10.49 -0.40 -8.40
C GLN A 64 -9.60 -1.09 -7.36
N CYS A 65 -9.24 -0.40 -6.27
CA CYS A 65 -8.47 -0.99 -5.17
C CYS A 65 -9.20 -2.17 -4.55
N LEU A 66 -10.49 -1.99 -4.22
CA LEU A 66 -11.32 -3.01 -3.60
C LEU A 66 -11.55 -4.20 -4.52
N SER A 67 -11.89 -3.94 -5.79
CA SER A 67 -12.10 -4.99 -6.81
C SER A 67 -10.86 -5.86 -6.97
N ALA A 68 -9.67 -5.25 -7.09
CA ALA A 68 -8.40 -5.96 -7.17
C ALA A 68 -8.11 -6.76 -5.88
N PHE A 69 -8.43 -6.21 -4.71
CA PHE A 69 -8.25 -6.87 -3.41
C PHE A 69 -9.17 -8.09 -3.25
N GLN A 70 -10.42 -7.99 -3.71
CA GLN A 70 -11.45 -9.02 -3.60
C GLN A 70 -11.40 -10.08 -4.71
N THR A 71 -10.50 -9.96 -5.68
CA THR A 71 -10.35 -10.94 -6.77
C THR A 71 -10.13 -12.35 -6.22
N ALA A 72 -11.09 -13.24 -6.45
CA ALA A 72 -11.05 -14.61 -5.96
C ALA A 72 -10.12 -15.50 -6.79
N ASN A 73 -9.48 -16.47 -6.13
CA ASN A 73 -8.71 -17.50 -6.80
C ASN A 73 -9.49 -18.82 -6.93
N LYS A 74 -8.87 -19.81 -7.57
CA LYS A 74 -9.45 -21.16 -7.77
C LYS A 74 -9.81 -21.90 -6.47
N VAL A 75 -9.24 -21.53 -5.32
CA VAL A 75 -9.51 -22.17 -4.03
C VAL A 75 -10.48 -21.36 -3.15
N GLY A 76 -11.05 -20.27 -3.69
CA GLY A 76 -12.05 -19.43 -2.99
C GLY A 76 -11.47 -18.42 -2.00
N LEU A 77 -10.16 -18.16 -2.03
CA LEU A 77 -9.56 -17.05 -1.27
C LEU A 77 -9.40 -15.81 -2.16
N THR A 78 -9.69 -14.64 -1.61
CA THR A 78 -9.40 -13.37 -2.28
C THR A 78 -7.90 -13.09 -2.35
N ALA A 79 -7.48 -12.21 -3.26
CA ALA A 79 -6.09 -11.75 -3.35
C ALA A 79 -5.61 -11.18 -2.00
N GLY A 80 -6.47 -10.39 -1.35
CA GLY A 80 -6.30 -9.88 0.00
C GLY A 80 -6.06 -10.96 1.04
N ALA A 81 -6.95 -11.95 1.13
CA ALA A 81 -6.83 -13.04 2.10
C ALA A 81 -5.56 -13.88 1.92
N ARG A 82 -5.17 -14.15 0.67
CA ARG A 82 -3.91 -14.85 0.38
C ARG A 82 -2.69 -14.05 0.81
N ALA A 83 -2.67 -12.74 0.52
CA ALA A 83 -1.59 -11.89 1.00
C ALA A 83 -1.58 -11.86 2.52
N TRP A 84 -2.75 -11.76 3.16
CA TRP A 84 -2.85 -11.68 4.61
C TRP A 84 -2.27 -12.92 5.29
N THR A 85 -2.63 -14.13 4.83
CA THR A 85 -2.06 -15.38 5.37
C THR A 85 -0.53 -15.45 5.22
N LYS A 86 0.03 -14.87 4.16
CA LYS A 86 1.49 -14.79 3.95
C LYS A 86 2.18 -13.74 4.81
N HIS A 87 1.52 -12.64 5.14
CA HIS A 87 2.14 -11.52 5.85
C HIS A 87 1.87 -11.56 7.36
N ALA A 88 0.79 -12.19 7.82
CA ALA A 88 0.36 -12.16 9.22
C ALA A 88 1.41 -12.66 10.24
N HIS A 89 2.37 -13.49 9.81
CA HIS A 89 3.44 -13.97 10.67
C HIS A 89 4.67 -13.06 10.73
N ARG A 90 4.73 -12.03 9.88
CA ARG A 90 5.88 -11.10 9.78
C ARG A 90 5.86 -10.00 10.84
N SER A 91 4.74 -9.85 11.53
CA SER A 91 4.54 -8.84 12.56
C SER A 91 4.32 -9.42 13.95
N GLN A 92 4.42 -10.74 14.10
CA GLN A 92 4.15 -11.40 15.39
C GLN A 92 5.26 -11.09 16.39
N GLU A 93 4.86 -10.97 17.65
CA GLU A 93 5.78 -10.69 18.76
C GLU A 93 6.93 -11.71 18.83
N TYR A 94 6.62 -12.98 18.58
CA TYR A 94 7.55 -14.08 18.64
C TYR A 94 7.71 -14.80 17.29
N HIS A 95 8.87 -15.42 17.09
CA HIS A 95 9.12 -16.23 15.89
C HIS A 95 8.27 -17.51 15.90
N PRO A 96 7.63 -17.95 14.79
CA PRO A 96 6.77 -19.13 14.79
C PRO A 96 7.43 -20.44 15.29
N SER A 97 8.77 -20.55 15.20
CA SER A 97 9.52 -21.71 15.70
C SER A 97 9.83 -21.65 17.21
N THR A 98 9.65 -20.50 17.86
CA THR A 98 9.95 -20.30 19.29
C THR A 98 8.69 -20.26 20.15
N VAL A 99 7.52 -20.43 19.53
CA VAL A 99 6.20 -20.21 20.10
C VAL A 99 5.56 -21.55 20.42
N SER A 100 5.18 -21.77 21.68
CA SER A 100 4.43 -22.97 22.06
C SER A 100 3.00 -22.90 21.52
N LYS A 101 2.32 -24.04 21.36
CA LYS A 101 0.89 -24.04 20.95
C LYS A 101 -0.03 -23.25 21.92
N LYS A 102 0.41 -23.04 23.17
CA LYS A 102 -0.36 -22.40 24.25
C LYS A 102 -0.12 -20.90 24.37
N ASP A 103 1.11 -20.45 24.14
CA ASP A 103 1.44 -19.02 24.19
C ASP A 103 1.85 -18.59 22.79
N LYS A 104 0.94 -17.89 22.11
CA LYS A 104 1.14 -17.41 20.75
C LYS A 104 1.65 -15.96 20.70
N GLY A 105 1.91 -15.33 21.85
CA GLY A 105 2.20 -13.90 21.98
C GLY A 105 1.06 -12.98 21.53
N GLU A 106 1.32 -11.69 21.52
CA GLU A 106 0.41 -10.70 20.96
C GLU A 106 0.32 -10.80 19.43
N ALA A 107 -0.86 -10.49 18.91
CA ALA A 107 -1.04 -10.38 17.47
C ALA A 107 -0.39 -9.08 17.00
N GLY A 108 0.47 -9.18 15.98
CA GLY A 108 1.07 -8.00 15.36
C GLY A 108 0.08 -7.10 14.65
N TRP A 109 0.58 -6.07 13.96
CA TRP A 109 -0.25 -5.13 13.20
C TRP A 109 -1.15 -5.79 12.13
N TRP A 110 -0.75 -6.96 11.61
CA TRP A 110 -1.57 -7.72 10.66
C TRP A 110 -2.64 -8.57 11.34
N GLY A 111 -2.60 -8.77 12.66
CA GLY A 111 -3.48 -9.71 13.34
C GLY A 111 -3.11 -11.18 13.11
N ARG A 112 -4.10 -12.08 13.26
CA ARG A 112 -3.93 -13.53 13.09
C ARG A 112 -4.75 -14.05 11.92
N ALA A 113 -4.08 -14.48 10.86
CA ALA A 113 -4.72 -15.13 9.72
C ALA A 113 -4.85 -16.64 9.96
N SER A 114 -5.95 -17.09 10.58
CA SER A 114 -6.24 -18.51 10.78
C SER A 114 -7.73 -18.79 10.78
N GLY A 115 -8.13 -19.96 10.30
CA GLY A 115 -9.52 -20.40 10.29
C GLY A 115 -10.03 -20.83 8.91
N PRO A 116 -11.34 -21.06 8.77
CA PRO A 116 -11.97 -21.36 7.49
C PRO A 116 -11.78 -20.24 6.47
N ARG A 117 -11.98 -20.57 5.19
CA ARG A 117 -11.76 -19.64 4.06
C ARG A 117 -12.61 -18.37 4.17
N ASP A 118 -13.89 -18.50 4.53
CA ASP A 118 -14.79 -17.35 4.67
C ASP A 118 -14.32 -16.41 5.78
N TYR A 119 -13.82 -16.96 6.88
CA TYR A 119 -13.23 -16.18 7.98
C TYR A 119 -11.96 -15.44 7.55
N LEU A 120 -11.11 -16.08 6.73
CA LEU A 120 -9.90 -15.44 6.19
C LEU A 120 -10.25 -14.32 5.21
N ASN A 121 -11.27 -14.50 4.37
CA ASN A 121 -11.74 -13.50 3.42
C ASN A 121 -12.33 -12.29 4.15
N GLU A 122 -13.20 -12.53 5.13
CA GLU A 122 -13.82 -11.49 5.95
C GLU A 122 -12.78 -10.73 6.79
N GLY A 123 -11.88 -11.43 7.47
CA GLY A 123 -10.82 -10.80 8.26
C GLY A 123 -9.85 -9.97 7.40
N ALA A 124 -9.54 -10.43 6.18
CA ALA A 124 -8.74 -9.64 5.25
C ALA A 124 -9.48 -8.37 4.79
N TYR A 125 -10.79 -8.46 4.55
CA TYR A 125 -11.60 -7.29 4.20
C TYR A 125 -11.66 -6.27 5.35
N GLN A 126 -11.81 -6.72 6.60
CA GLN A 126 -11.74 -5.85 7.77
C GLN A 126 -10.39 -5.14 7.89
N LEU A 127 -9.29 -5.87 7.65
CA LEU A 127 -7.94 -5.29 7.61
C LEU A 127 -7.79 -4.27 6.47
N TYR A 128 -8.36 -4.55 5.29
CA TYR A 128 -8.41 -3.59 4.18
C TYR A 128 -9.14 -2.31 4.60
N CYS A 129 -10.35 -2.41 5.18
CA CYS A 129 -11.12 -1.25 5.63
C CYS A 129 -10.35 -0.44 6.68
N LYS A 130 -9.69 -1.11 7.63
CA LYS A 130 -8.83 -0.46 8.63
C LYS A 130 -7.73 0.37 7.97
N ILE A 131 -6.93 -0.25 7.09
CA ILE A 131 -5.80 0.44 6.46
C ILE A 131 -6.26 1.57 5.54
N MET A 132 -7.34 1.37 4.77
CA MET A 132 -7.87 2.42 3.90
C MET A 132 -8.36 3.63 4.70
N LYS A 133 -8.95 3.40 5.89
CA LYS A 133 -9.41 4.46 6.79
C LYS A 133 -8.27 5.20 7.48
N GLU A 134 -7.23 4.47 7.88
CA GLU A 134 -6.09 4.99 8.64
C GLU A 134 -4.92 5.45 7.75
N ALA A 135 -5.05 5.34 6.41
CA ALA A 135 -4.01 5.71 5.48
C ALA A 135 -3.63 7.18 5.64
N SER A 136 -2.39 7.43 6.02
CA SER A 136 -1.81 8.77 6.21
C SER A 136 -0.85 9.15 5.10
N TRP A 137 -0.44 8.16 4.29
CA TRP A 137 0.50 8.33 3.20
C TRP A 137 0.07 7.50 2.00
N LYS A 138 0.14 8.09 0.81
CA LYS A 138 -0.12 7.39 -0.45
C LYS A 138 0.83 7.90 -1.53
N ASN A 139 1.28 7.03 -2.42
CA ASN A 139 2.08 7.44 -3.56
C ASN A 139 1.89 6.51 -4.75
N VAL A 140 2.09 7.08 -5.95
CA VAL A 140 2.28 6.34 -7.20
C VAL A 140 3.73 6.53 -7.64
N HIS A 141 4.46 5.44 -7.84
CA HIS A 141 5.88 5.49 -8.22
C HIS A 141 6.24 4.34 -9.15
N MET A 142 7.32 4.52 -9.91
CA MET A 142 7.84 3.47 -10.80
C MET A 142 8.77 2.54 -10.03
N LEU A 143 8.51 1.25 -10.14
CA LEU A 143 9.46 0.20 -9.80
C LEU A 143 10.24 -0.20 -11.07
N PRO A 144 11.38 -0.90 -10.94
CA PRO A 144 12.09 -1.47 -12.10
C PRO A 144 11.17 -2.29 -13.00
N HIS A 145 11.54 -2.39 -14.28
CA HIS A 145 10.78 -3.10 -15.33
C HIS A 145 9.40 -2.50 -15.63
N ASP A 146 9.29 -1.17 -15.58
CA ASP A 146 8.07 -0.44 -15.96
C ASP A 146 6.83 -0.86 -15.17
N ILE A 147 7.02 -1.16 -13.88
CA ILE A 147 5.91 -1.49 -12.99
C ILE A 147 5.48 -0.21 -12.28
N LEU A 148 4.30 0.30 -12.64
CA LEU A 148 3.68 1.39 -11.89
C LEU A 148 3.10 0.83 -10.60
N ALA A 149 3.59 1.29 -9.45
CA ALA A 149 3.12 0.87 -8.14
C ALA A 149 2.33 1.99 -7.46
N TYR A 150 1.16 1.63 -6.94
CA TYR A 150 0.42 2.45 -6.00
C TYR A 150 0.57 1.85 -4.62
N GLU A 151 1.01 2.68 -3.66
CA GLU A 151 1.14 2.29 -2.27
C GLU A 151 0.34 3.22 -1.38
N ILE A 152 -0.26 2.65 -0.35
CA ILE A 152 -0.80 3.38 0.79
C ILE A 152 -0.16 2.85 2.06
N ARG A 153 0.03 3.71 3.05
CA ARG A 153 0.59 3.37 4.36
C ARG A 153 -0.15 4.10 5.46
N VAL A 154 -0.24 3.44 6.62
CA VAL A 154 -0.69 4.04 7.88
C VAL A 154 0.51 4.69 8.60
N PRO A 155 0.30 5.49 9.67
CA PRO A 155 1.38 6.15 10.41
C PRO A 155 2.48 5.20 10.92
N GLU A 156 2.13 3.97 11.30
CA GLU A 156 3.08 2.94 11.73
C GLU A 156 3.94 2.39 10.59
N GLY A 157 3.70 2.83 9.36
CA GLY A 157 4.53 2.57 8.19
C GLY A 157 4.17 1.33 7.40
N TYR A 158 3.27 0.46 7.89
CA TYR A 158 2.77 -0.67 7.12
C TYR A 158 1.62 -0.26 6.20
N GLY A 159 1.26 -1.10 5.23
CA GLY A 159 0.20 -0.74 4.29
C GLY A 159 -0.07 -1.76 3.20
N MET A 160 -0.51 -1.27 2.04
CA MET A 160 -0.97 -2.08 0.91
C MET A 160 -0.41 -1.56 -0.41
N ARG A 161 -0.16 -2.47 -1.36
CA ARG A 161 0.37 -2.16 -2.68
C ARG A 161 -0.48 -2.76 -3.81
N TRP A 162 -0.73 -1.95 -4.82
CA TRP A 162 -1.26 -2.34 -6.13
C TRP A 162 -0.23 -2.02 -7.21
N SER A 163 -0.33 -2.70 -8.36
CA SER A 163 0.52 -2.38 -9.49
C SER A 163 -0.17 -2.56 -10.84
N GLN A 164 0.30 -1.82 -11.83
CA GLN A 164 0.13 -2.10 -13.26
C GLN A 164 1.51 -2.48 -13.83
N ASP A 165 1.58 -3.62 -14.52
CA ASP A 165 2.72 -3.90 -15.39
C ASP A 165 2.53 -3.04 -16.65
N ARG A 166 3.46 -2.11 -16.94
CA ARG A 166 3.42 -1.26 -18.14
C ARG A 166 4.50 -1.63 -19.15
N GLY A 167 5.20 -2.74 -18.92
CA GLY A 167 6.14 -3.29 -19.89
C GLY A 167 5.47 -3.71 -21.20
N PRO A 168 6.26 -4.04 -22.23
CA PRO A 168 5.74 -4.57 -23.48
C PRO A 168 4.85 -5.79 -23.21
N PRO A 169 3.76 -5.98 -23.97
CA PRO A 169 2.92 -7.18 -23.86
C PRO A 169 3.79 -8.43 -23.95
N LYS A 170 3.51 -9.43 -23.12
CA LYS A 170 4.21 -10.72 -23.23
C LYS A 170 3.79 -11.40 -24.53
N GLU A 171 4.70 -12.15 -25.16
CA GLU A 171 4.39 -12.94 -26.36
C GLU A 171 3.12 -13.79 -26.12
N GLY A 172 2.08 -13.56 -26.92
CA GLY A 172 0.78 -14.23 -26.81
C GLY A 172 -0.31 -13.45 -26.08
N GLU A 173 -0.01 -12.33 -25.42
CA GLU A 173 -1.02 -11.35 -25.02
C GLU A 173 -1.30 -10.44 -26.22
N VAL A 174 -2.52 -10.50 -26.75
CA VAL A 174 -2.96 -9.60 -27.82
C VAL A 174 -2.87 -8.18 -27.27
N ALA A 175 -1.93 -7.39 -27.77
CA ALA A 175 -1.96 -5.96 -27.57
C ALA A 175 -3.36 -5.51 -28.02
N MET A 176 -4.13 -4.86 -27.14
CA MET A 176 -5.43 -4.30 -27.49
C MET A 176 -5.23 -3.11 -28.44
N THR A 177 -4.68 -3.36 -29.62
CA THR A 177 -4.55 -2.43 -30.73
C THR A 177 -5.86 -2.49 -31.50
N GLY A 178 -6.85 -1.80 -30.96
CA GLY A 178 -8.17 -1.65 -31.57
C GLY A 178 -8.80 -0.29 -31.34
N ALA A 179 -8.01 0.74 -31.00
CA ALA A 179 -8.52 2.10 -30.97
C ALA A 179 -8.53 2.66 -32.41
N PRO A 180 -9.68 3.07 -32.96
CA PRO A 180 -9.72 3.80 -34.21
C PRO A 180 -8.95 5.12 -34.04
N GLU A 181 -8.22 5.51 -35.09
CA GLU A 181 -7.47 6.77 -35.12
C GLU A 181 -8.38 7.94 -34.72
N GLY A 182 -8.06 8.61 -33.60
CA GLY A 182 -8.76 9.81 -33.13
C GLY A 182 -9.39 9.76 -31.73
N GLN A 183 -9.19 8.68 -30.95
CA GLN A 183 -9.63 8.65 -29.55
C GLN A 183 -8.53 8.07 -28.65
N ASP A 184 -7.91 8.93 -27.84
CA ASP A 184 -6.80 8.65 -26.90
C ASP A 184 -7.18 7.71 -25.72
N ASP A 185 -8.27 6.95 -25.81
CA ASP A 185 -8.69 6.01 -24.78
C ASP A 185 -8.17 4.59 -25.08
N VAL A 186 -6.85 4.40 -24.94
CA VAL A 186 -6.31 3.05 -24.74
C VAL A 186 -6.88 2.55 -23.40
N PRO A 187 -7.60 1.40 -23.35
CA PRO A 187 -8.18 0.93 -22.11
C PRO A 187 -7.09 0.73 -21.06
N GLU A 188 -7.20 1.47 -19.97
CA GLU A 188 -6.21 1.50 -18.91
C GLU A 188 -6.01 0.09 -18.33
N ARG A 189 -4.75 -0.37 -18.22
CA ARG A 189 -4.43 -1.70 -17.69
C ARG A 189 -5.02 -1.84 -16.27
N PRO A 190 -5.66 -2.96 -15.91
CA PRO A 190 -6.27 -3.09 -14.59
C PRO A 190 -5.21 -3.09 -13.49
N TRP A 191 -5.54 -2.46 -12.36
CA TRP A 191 -4.72 -2.53 -11.17
C TRP A 191 -4.80 -3.91 -10.52
N ILE A 192 -3.65 -4.45 -10.12
CA ILE A 192 -3.55 -5.76 -9.46
C ILE A 192 -3.08 -5.56 -8.03
N PHE A 193 -3.80 -6.12 -7.05
CA PHE A 193 -3.34 -6.14 -5.67
C PHE A 193 -2.11 -7.05 -5.54
N ARG A 194 -0.99 -6.49 -5.09
CA ARG A 194 0.29 -7.21 -4.96
C ARG A 194 0.53 -7.74 -3.56
N GLY A 195 -0.07 -7.12 -2.55
CA GLY A 195 0.01 -7.58 -1.17
C GLY A 195 0.13 -6.45 -0.17
N PHE A 196 0.42 -6.85 1.06
CA PHE A 196 0.72 -5.94 2.15
C PHE A 196 2.18 -5.49 2.07
N VAL A 197 2.48 -4.34 2.66
CA VAL A 197 3.83 -3.80 2.73
C VAL A 197 4.18 -3.53 4.18
N GLU A 198 5.32 -4.03 4.61
CA GLU A 198 5.84 -3.83 5.96
C GLU A 198 6.45 -2.42 6.13
N PRO A 199 6.58 -1.93 7.38
CA PRO A 199 7.39 -0.76 7.65
C PRO A 199 8.82 -0.99 7.17
N MET A 200 9.49 0.09 6.78
CA MET A 200 10.89 -0.01 6.38
C MET A 200 11.73 -0.37 7.60
N ILE A 201 12.59 -1.37 7.46
CA ILE A 201 13.61 -1.74 8.43
C ILE A 201 14.93 -1.93 7.71
N GLU A 202 16.00 -1.57 8.41
CA GLU A 202 17.36 -1.81 7.94
C GLU A 202 17.60 -3.33 7.81
N ASN A 203 18.19 -3.74 6.69
CA ASN A 203 18.37 -5.15 6.34
C ASN A 203 17.07 -5.99 6.30
N GLY A 204 15.94 -5.34 5.96
CA GLY A 204 14.64 -5.98 5.93
C GLY A 204 14.56 -7.18 4.99
N HIS A 205 15.23 -7.12 3.85
CA HIS A 205 15.25 -8.23 2.90
C HIS A 205 15.96 -9.46 3.49
N GLU A 206 17.10 -9.26 4.14
CA GLU A 206 17.95 -10.28 4.76
C GLU A 206 17.21 -11.01 5.89
N ILE A 207 16.35 -10.31 6.63
CA ILE A 207 15.55 -10.88 7.72
C ILE A 207 14.12 -11.27 7.31
N GLY A 208 13.80 -11.18 6.02
CA GLY A 208 12.49 -11.54 5.47
C GLY A 208 11.34 -10.64 5.94
N TRP A 209 11.63 -9.38 6.25
CA TRP A 209 10.70 -8.36 6.74
C TRP A 209 9.98 -8.75 8.03
N ARG A 210 10.66 -9.50 8.90
CA ARG A 210 10.13 -9.89 10.21
C ARG A 210 10.47 -8.83 11.25
N HIS A 211 9.45 -8.17 11.78
CA HIS A 211 9.61 -7.16 12.81
C HIS A 211 9.54 -7.83 14.18
N ALA A 212 10.69 -8.16 14.74
CA ALA A 212 10.79 -8.70 16.09
C ALA A 212 10.68 -7.57 17.11
N LEU A 213 9.77 -7.69 18.08
CA LEU A 213 9.70 -6.73 19.18
C LEU A 213 10.33 -7.23 20.48
N ARG A 214 10.36 -8.54 20.79
CA ARG A 214 11.03 -9.07 22.00
C ARG A 214 11.51 -10.51 21.86
N ALA A 215 12.63 -10.83 22.51
CA ALA A 215 12.94 -12.21 22.89
C ALA A 215 11.99 -12.63 24.02
N PRO A 216 11.53 -13.90 24.10
CA PRO A 216 10.72 -14.36 25.22
C PRO A 216 11.48 -14.12 26.53
N THR A 217 10.91 -13.36 27.46
CA THR A 217 11.41 -13.31 28.82
C THR A 217 11.25 -14.71 29.41
N ILE A 218 12.32 -15.49 29.43
CA ILE A 218 12.39 -16.70 30.25
C ILE A 218 12.14 -16.22 31.68
N GLY A 219 11.02 -16.66 32.28
CA GLY A 219 10.64 -16.27 33.63
C GLY A 219 11.77 -16.58 34.60
N VAL A 220 12.51 -15.55 35.00
CA VAL A 220 13.30 -15.61 36.22
C VAL A 220 12.29 -15.35 37.34
N GLU A 221 11.83 -16.42 37.99
CA GLU A 221 11.13 -16.26 39.26
C GLU A 221 12.05 -15.52 40.23
N PRO A 222 11.57 -14.50 40.97
CA PRO A 222 12.37 -13.89 42.00
C PRO A 222 12.67 -14.95 43.07
N SER A 223 13.96 -15.26 43.22
CA SER A 223 14.49 -16.05 44.32
C SER A 223 14.00 -15.44 45.63
N SER A 224 13.11 -16.14 46.30
CA SER A 224 12.69 -15.84 47.66
C SER A 224 13.82 -16.22 48.61
N ASP A 225 14.85 -15.39 48.70
CA ASP A 225 15.87 -15.46 49.75
C ASP A 225 16.25 -14.03 50.16
N GLU A 226 15.39 -13.42 50.97
CA GLU A 226 15.80 -12.43 51.97
C GLU A 226 14.70 -12.32 53.04
N GLN A 227 14.62 -13.34 53.87
CA GLN A 227 14.14 -13.23 55.25
C GLN A 227 15.05 -14.07 56.14
N GLN A 228 16.10 -13.44 56.67
CA GLN A 228 16.48 -13.48 58.09
C GLN A 228 17.66 -12.56 58.38
#